data_AF-A0A2N4YRP5-F1
#
_entry.id   AF-A0A2N4YRP5-F1
#
_cell.length_a   1.000
_cell.length_b   1.000
_cell.length_c   1.000
_cell.angle_alpha   90.00
_cell.angle_beta   90.00
_cell.angle_gamma   90.00
#
_symmetry.space_group_name_H-M   'P 1'
#
loop_
_entity.id
_entity.type
_entity.pdbx_description
1 polymer ?
#
loop_
_entity_poly.entity_id
_entity_poly.type
_entity_poly.pdbx_seq_one_letter_code
_entity_poly.pdbx_strand_id
1 'polypeptide(L)'
;VKEGGFDYIGCGAVPPNPAELLMHPRFETLLKKVSNEYDLVIIDTPPILAVTDAAIIGRYAGTTLLVARFEINTPKELMVSVKRFEQSGITIKGCILNGIIKKASSYYGYGYSHYGYSYEDKK
;
A
#
# COMPACT_ATOMS: atom_id res chain seq x y z
N VAL A 1 6.35 1.20 27.54
CA VAL A 1 5.13 0.79 26.80
C VAL A 1 5.43 1.01 25.33
N LYS A 2 5.40 -0.04 24.50
CA LYS A 2 5.49 0.09 23.03
C LYS A 2 4.22 0.82 22.58
N GLU A 3 4.31 2.12 22.36
CA GLU A 3 3.15 2.94 21.98
C GLU A 3 2.70 2.52 20.58
N GLY A 4 1.56 1.84 20.48
CA GLY A 4 0.93 1.45 19.21
C GLY A 4 0.35 0.05 19.15
N GLY A 5 0.81 -0.90 19.99
CA GLY A 5 0.31 -2.28 19.94
C GLY A 5 0.65 -3.05 18.65
N PHE A 6 1.69 -2.63 17.93
CA PHE A 6 2.22 -3.29 16.75
C PHE A 6 3.76 -3.33 16.78
N ASP A 7 4.34 -4.24 15.99
CA ASP A 7 5.78 -4.31 15.75
C ASP A 7 6.09 -3.82 14.33
N TYR A 8 7.32 -3.33 14.11
CA TYR A 8 7.74 -2.85 12.79
C TYR A 8 9.17 -3.29 12.46
N ILE A 9 9.44 -3.48 11.17
CA ILE A 9 10.78 -3.69 10.61
C ILE A 9 11.07 -2.47 9.73
N GLY A 10 12.03 -1.64 10.15
CA GLY A 10 12.47 -0.50 9.34
C GLY A 10 13.28 -0.92 8.10
N CYS A 11 13.50 0.00 7.18
CA CYS A 11 14.26 -0.28 5.94
C CYS A 11 15.74 -0.63 6.18
N GLY A 12 16.27 -0.38 7.38
CA GLY A 12 17.69 -0.54 7.69
C GLY A 12 18.55 0.47 6.94
N ALA A 13 19.84 0.13 6.77
CA ALA A 13 20.77 0.93 5.98
C ALA A 13 20.46 0.79 4.48
N VAL A 14 20.52 1.91 3.74
CA VAL A 14 20.23 1.92 2.29
C VAL A 14 21.26 1.05 1.57
N PRO A 15 20.85 -0.06 0.93
CA PRO A 15 21.77 -0.92 0.20
C PRO A 15 22.06 -0.31 -1.19
N PRO A 16 23.19 -0.66 -1.81
CA PRO A 16 23.46 -0.26 -3.19
C PRO A 16 22.45 -0.90 -4.18
N ASN A 17 21.97 -2.11 -3.89
CA ASN A 17 21.14 -2.92 -4.79
C ASN A 17 19.85 -3.42 -4.09
N PRO A 18 18.83 -2.58 -3.87
CA PRO A 18 17.62 -2.95 -3.13
C PRO A 18 16.82 -4.09 -3.78
N ALA A 19 16.65 -4.06 -5.11
CA ALA A 19 15.91 -5.09 -5.83
C ALA A 19 16.55 -6.49 -5.70
N GLU A 20 17.89 -6.57 -5.74
CA GLU A 20 18.62 -7.85 -5.57
C GLU A 20 18.45 -8.40 -4.16
N LEU A 21 18.43 -7.53 -3.14
CA LEU A 21 18.16 -7.91 -1.76
C LEU A 21 16.77 -8.55 -1.61
N LEU A 22 15.77 -7.97 -2.27
CA LEU A 22 14.38 -8.47 -2.26
C LEU A 22 14.23 -9.80 -3.02
N MET A 23 15.09 -10.07 -4.00
CA MET A 23 15.13 -11.35 -4.72
C MET A 23 15.89 -12.45 -3.97
N HIS A 24 16.62 -12.12 -2.91
CA HIS A 24 17.37 -13.12 -2.14
C HIS A 24 16.41 -14.07 -1.40
N PRO A 25 16.70 -15.40 -1.32
CA PRO A 25 15.86 -16.37 -0.59
C PRO A 25 15.59 -16.06 0.89
N ARG A 26 16.35 -15.13 1.47
CA ARG A 26 16.20 -14.70 2.87
C ARG A 26 14.97 -13.84 3.05
N PHE A 27 14.58 -13.08 2.02
CA PHE A 27 13.37 -12.28 2.04
C PHE A 27 12.12 -13.18 2.10
N GLU A 28 12.04 -14.20 1.26
CA GLU A 28 10.96 -15.20 1.33
C GLU A 28 10.93 -15.92 2.68
N THR A 29 12.10 -16.32 3.20
CA THR A 29 12.22 -16.96 4.51
C THR A 29 11.69 -16.06 5.63
N LEU A 30 12.01 -14.76 5.58
CA LEU A 30 11.49 -13.77 6.52
C LEU A 30 9.98 -13.65 6.42
N LEU A 31 9.43 -13.49 5.21
CA LEU A 31 7.99 -13.35 4.98
C LEU A 31 7.19 -14.56 5.48
N LYS A 32 7.68 -15.79 5.22
CA LYS A 32 7.07 -17.01 5.75
C LYS A 32 7.08 -17.04 7.27
N LYS A 33 8.19 -16.62 7.90
CA LYS A 33 8.29 -16.57 9.36
C LYS A 33 7.29 -15.57 9.94
N VAL A 34 7.28 -14.31 9.48
CA VAL A 34 6.36 -13.30 10.03
C VAL A 34 4.90 -13.61 9.73
N SER A 35 4.60 -14.25 8.60
CA SER A 35 3.24 -14.71 8.29
C SER A 35 2.72 -15.78 9.26
N ASN A 36 3.60 -16.53 9.94
CA ASN A 36 3.20 -17.52 10.95
C ASN A 36 3.13 -16.92 12.36
N GLU A 37 3.81 -15.80 12.61
CA GLU A 37 3.93 -15.17 13.93
C GLU A 37 2.93 -14.03 14.16
N TYR A 38 2.35 -13.46 13.09
CA TYR A 38 1.45 -12.31 13.16
C TYR A 38 0.12 -12.60 12.46
N ASP A 39 -0.97 -12.09 13.03
CA ASP A 39 -2.31 -12.18 12.43
C ASP A 39 -2.43 -11.38 11.12
N LEU A 40 -1.69 -10.27 11.01
CA LEU A 40 -1.66 -9.40 9.84
C LEU A 40 -0.25 -8.85 9.62
N VAL A 41 0.24 -8.99 8.39
CA VAL A 41 1.51 -8.40 7.94
C VAL A 41 1.20 -7.38 6.86
N ILE A 42 1.55 -6.12 7.11
CA ILE A 42 1.46 -5.03 6.13
C ILE A 42 2.85 -4.76 5.60
N ILE A 43 3.00 -4.79 4.27
CA ILE A 43 4.27 -4.49 3.60
C ILE A 43 4.09 -3.18 2.82
N ASP A 44 4.83 -2.16 3.22
CA ASP A 44 4.92 -0.90 2.47
C ASP A 44 5.96 -1.04 1.36
N THR A 45 5.67 -0.46 0.20
CA THR A 45 6.50 -0.61 -1.01
C THR A 45 6.62 0.72 -1.77
N PRO A 46 7.76 0.99 -2.41
CA PRO A 46 7.88 2.14 -3.31
C PRO A 46 6.84 2.13 -4.45
N PRO A 47 6.53 3.29 -5.08
CA PRO A 47 5.60 3.34 -6.19
C PRO A 47 6.01 2.44 -7.35
N ILE A 48 5.10 1.57 -7.82
CA ILE A 48 5.34 0.63 -8.94
C ILE A 48 5.73 1.32 -10.26
N LEU A 49 5.39 2.60 -10.40
CA LEU A 49 5.78 3.41 -11.57
C LEU A 49 7.25 3.82 -11.53
N ALA A 50 7.84 3.94 -10.34
CA ALA A 50 9.21 4.40 -10.14
C ALA A 50 10.24 3.26 -10.18
N VAL A 51 9.96 2.14 -9.50
CA VAL A 51 10.89 1.01 -9.37
C VAL A 51 10.14 -0.32 -9.34
N THR A 52 10.87 -1.44 -9.44
CA THR A 52 10.31 -2.79 -9.55
C THR A 52 10.01 -3.46 -8.22
N ASP A 53 10.43 -2.88 -7.10
CA ASP A 53 10.34 -3.45 -5.75
C ASP A 53 8.93 -3.97 -5.41
N ALA A 54 7.89 -3.18 -5.67
CA ALA A 54 6.51 -3.57 -5.40
C ALA A 54 6.07 -4.81 -6.22
N ALA A 55 6.57 -4.97 -7.45
CA ALA A 55 6.30 -6.16 -8.26
C ALA A 55 7.06 -7.39 -7.77
N ILE A 56 8.23 -7.23 -7.15
CA ILE A 56 8.97 -8.34 -6.54
C ILE A 56 8.25 -8.78 -5.26
N ILE A 57 7.96 -7.82 -4.38
CA ILE A 57 7.31 -8.04 -3.08
C ILE A 57 5.90 -8.61 -3.25
N GLY A 58 5.13 -8.09 -4.20
CA GLY A 58 3.73 -8.48 -4.38
C GLY A 58 3.54 -9.96 -4.79
N ARG A 59 4.59 -10.65 -5.24
CA ARG A 59 4.54 -12.12 -5.51
C ARG A 59 4.40 -12.94 -4.23
N TYR A 60 4.78 -12.37 -3.08
CA TYR A 60 4.68 -13.00 -1.77
C TYR A 60 3.46 -12.55 -0.98
N ALA A 61 2.74 -11.52 -1.44
CA ALA A 61 1.58 -10.97 -0.76
C ALA A 61 0.31 -11.73 -1.15
N GLY A 62 -0.51 -12.10 -0.14
CA GLY A 62 -1.82 -12.71 -0.38
C GLY A 62 -2.86 -11.72 -0.93
N THR A 63 -2.66 -10.42 -0.72
CA THR A 63 -3.54 -9.35 -1.22
C THR A 63 -2.72 -8.08 -1.47
N THR A 64 -2.95 -7.45 -2.62
CA THR A 64 -2.29 -6.21 -3.01
C THR A 64 -3.33 -5.13 -3.27
N LEU A 65 -3.14 -3.96 -2.68
CA LEU A 65 -3.97 -2.77 -2.89
C LEU A 65 -3.14 -1.66 -3.52
N LEU A 66 -3.74 -0.91 -4.44
CA LEU A 66 -3.12 0.26 -5.04
C LEU A 66 -3.59 1.52 -4.31
N VAL A 67 -2.69 2.45 -3.99
CA VAL A 67 -3.07 3.73 -3.40
C VAL A 67 -2.92 4.82 -4.46
N ALA A 68 -3.98 5.61 -4.65
CA ALA A 68 -4.01 6.75 -5.56
C ALA A 68 -4.29 8.03 -4.77
N ARG A 69 -3.56 9.10 -5.05
CA ARG A 69 -3.78 10.40 -4.41
C ARG A 69 -4.78 11.23 -5.22
N PHE A 70 -5.85 11.68 -4.57
CA PHE A 70 -6.89 12.50 -5.16
C PHE A 70 -6.32 13.75 -5.85
N GLU A 71 -6.79 14.03 -7.07
CA GLU A 71 -6.35 15.13 -7.94
C GLU A 71 -4.85 15.15 -8.32
N ILE A 72 -4.06 14.17 -7.88
CA ILE A 72 -2.65 14.05 -8.26
C ILE A 72 -2.46 12.92 -9.26
N ASN A 73 -2.98 11.73 -8.96
CA ASN A 73 -2.83 10.59 -9.85
C ASN A 73 -3.96 10.53 -10.89
N THR A 74 -3.57 10.32 -12.14
CA THR A 74 -4.51 10.21 -13.26
C THR A 74 -5.01 8.77 -13.42
N PRO A 75 -6.21 8.56 -14.00
CA PRO A 75 -6.68 7.21 -14.36
C PRO A 75 -5.70 6.43 -15.24
N LYS A 76 -4.97 7.12 -16.13
CA LYS A 76 -3.96 6.51 -17.00
C LYS A 76 -2.79 5.93 -16.20
N GLU A 77 -2.30 6.64 -15.19
CA GLU A 77 -1.23 6.16 -14.31
C GLU A 77 -1.68 4.93 -13.50
N LEU A 78 -2.93 4.91 -13.03
CA LEU A 78 -3.50 3.75 -12.35
C LEU A 78 -3.59 2.54 -13.28
N MET A 79 -4.07 2.72 -14.50
CA MET A 79 -4.13 1.66 -15.51
C MET A 79 -2.74 1.08 -15.82
N VAL A 80 -1.73 1.93 -15.97
CA VAL A 80 -0.34 1.49 -16.19
C VAL A 80 0.20 0.74 -14.97
N SER A 81 -0.13 1.22 -13.76
CA SER A 81 0.27 0.56 -12.51
C SER A 81 -0.31 -0.84 -12.41
N VAL A 82 -1.61 -1.00 -12.65
CA VAL A 82 -2.30 -2.30 -12.66
C VAL A 82 -1.66 -3.23 -13.69
N LYS A 83 -1.41 -2.75 -14.91
CA LYS A 83 -0.76 -3.55 -15.96
C LYS A 83 0.63 -4.05 -15.57
N ARG A 84 1.43 -3.25 -14.86
CA ARG A 84 2.76 -3.68 -14.37
C ARG A 84 2.67 -4.80 -13.34
N PHE A 85 1.68 -4.74 -12.45
CA PHE A 85 1.41 -5.82 -11.50
C PHE A 85 0.92 -7.09 -12.21
N GLU A 86 0.00 -6.97 -13.17
CA GLU A 86 -0.51 -8.10 -13.95
C GLU A 86 0.61 -8.79 -14.75
N GLN A 87 1.53 -8.02 -15.35
CA GLN A 87 2.72 -8.55 -16.02
C GLN A 87 3.64 -9.35 -15.09
N SER A 88 3.57 -9.09 -13.79
CA SER A 88 4.33 -9.80 -12.75
C SER A 88 3.51 -10.92 -12.09
N GLY A 89 2.32 -11.24 -12.63
CA GLY A 89 1.42 -12.26 -12.11
C GLY A 89 0.66 -11.84 -10.85
N ILE A 90 0.59 -10.55 -10.54
CA ILE A 90 -0.02 -10.02 -9.32
C ILE A 90 -1.38 -9.39 -9.66
N THR A 91 -2.43 -9.83 -8.96
CA THR A 91 -3.77 -9.26 -9.09
C THR A 91 -3.98 -8.16 -8.04
N ILE A 92 -4.31 -6.96 -8.47
CA ILE A 92 -4.70 -5.87 -7.57
C ILE A 92 -6.16 -6.06 -7.14
N LYS A 93 -6.40 -6.19 -5.83
CA LYS A 93 -7.74 -6.45 -5.28
C LYS A 93 -8.61 -5.20 -5.21
N GLY A 94 -8.00 -4.02 -5.17
CA GLY A 94 -8.72 -2.76 -5.09
C GLY A 94 -7.78 -1.56 -5.09
N CYS A 95 -8.40 -0.39 -5.13
CA CYS A 95 -7.71 0.89 -5.08
C CYS A 95 -8.23 1.73 -3.90
N ILE A 96 -7.31 2.35 -3.16
CA ILE A 96 -7.60 3.31 -2.10
C ILE A 96 -7.37 4.71 -2.69
N LEU A 97 -8.44 5.49 -2.81
CA LEU A 97 -8.35 6.91 -3.13
C LEU A 97 -8.07 7.71 -1.85
N ASN A 98 -6.84 8.17 -1.70
CA ASN A 98 -6.36 8.85 -0.50
C ASN A 98 -6.31 10.38 -0.69
N GLY A 99 -6.42 11.13 0.42
CA GLY A 99 -6.22 12.58 0.43
C GLY A 99 -7.34 13.38 -0.21
N ILE A 100 -8.57 12.88 -0.17
CA ILE A 100 -9.75 13.58 -0.70
C ILE A 100 -9.96 14.89 0.07
N ILE A 101 -10.03 16.01 -0.65
CA ILE A 101 -10.34 17.33 -0.09
C ILE A 101 -11.77 17.69 -0.50
N LYS A 102 -12.62 18.01 0.49
CA LYS A 102 -13.99 18.49 0.22
C LYS A 102 -13.92 19.87 -0.44
N LYS A 103 -14.38 20.00 -1.68
CA LYS A 103 -14.58 21.31 -2.34
C LYS A 103 -16.07 21.62 -2.42
N ALA A 104 -16.44 22.90 -2.47
CA ALA A 104 -17.84 23.33 -2.59
C ALA A 104 -18.52 22.76 -3.85
N SER A 105 -17.77 22.52 -4.93
CA SER A 105 -18.25 21.83 -6.13
C SER A 105 -18.48 20.32 -5.94
N SER A 106 -17.85 19.69 -4.95
CA SER A 106 -18.10 18.29 -4.56
C SER A 106 -19.42 18.11 -3.80
N TYR A 107 -20.07 19.20 -3.35
CA TYR A 107 -21.35 19.15 -2.64
C TYR A 107 -22.54 18.85 -3.57
N TYR A 108 -22.39 19.18 -4.86
CA TYR A 108 -23.42 18.95 -5.89
C TYR A 108 -23.08 17.77 -6.83
N GLY A 109 -21.89 17.19 -6.72
CA GLY A 109 -21.37 16.17 -7.63
C GLY A 109 -21.18 14.82 -6.95
N TYR A 110 -22.19 13.96 -7.11
CA TYR A 110 -22.14 12.49 -7.06
C TYR A 110 -20.78 11.84 -6.74
N GLY A 111 -20.64 11.20 -5.57
CA GLY A 111 -19.57 10.21 -5.36
C GLY A 111 -19.05 10.04 -3.94
N TYR A 112 -19.32 10.95 -3.01
CA TYR A 112 -18.76 10.83 -1.66
C TYR A 112 -19.67 11.45 -0.59
N SER A 113 -20.44 10.59 0.11
CA SER A 113 -21.22 10.98 1.28
C SER A 113 -20.46 10.58 2.54
N HIS A 114 -19.92 11.56 3.26
CA HIS A 114 -19.24 11.33 4.52
C HIS A 114 -20.27 11.31 5.64
N TYR A 115 -20.65 10.12 6.14
CA TYR A 115 -21.36 10.01 7.42
C TYR A 115 -20.41 10.42 8.53
N GLY A 116 -20.63 11.60 9.12
CA GLY A 116 -19.86 12.09 10.25
C GLY A 116 -20.31 11.42 11.53
N TYR A 117 -19.48 10.55 12.12
CA TYR A 117 -19.59 10.21 13.52
C TYR A 117 -18.89 11.31 14.33
N SER A 118 -19.68 12.09 15.07
CA SER A 118 -19.17 12.98 16.11
C SER A 118 -19.10 12.17 17.40
N TYR A 119 -17.89 11.99 17.93
CA TYR A 119 -17.73 11.59 19.32
C TYR A 119 -17.82 12.87 20.15
N GLU A 120 -18.92 13.02 20.91
CA GLU A 120 -18.95 13.98 22.00
C GLU A 120 -18.00 13.45 23.08
N ASP A 121 -16.79 14.00 23.14
CA ASP A 121 -15.92 13.85 24.30
C ASP A 121 -16.64 14.45 25.52
N LYS A 122 -17.31 13.61 26.30
CA LYS A 122 -17.73 13.98 27.65
C LYS A 122 -16.45 14.09 28.50
N LYS A 123 -16.03 15.34 28.73
CA LYS A 123 -15.08 15.69 29.80
C LYS A 123 -15.60 15.25 31.17
#